data_AF-A0A210XTG5-F1
#
_entry.id   AF-A0A210XTG5-F1
#
_cell.length_a   1.000
_cell.length_b   1.000
_cell.length_c   1.000
_cell.angle_alpha   90.00
_cell.angle_beta   90.00
_cell.angle_gamma   90.00
#
_symmetry.space_group_name_H-M   'P 1'
#
loop_
_entity.id
_entity.type
_entity.pdbx_description
1 polymer ?
#
loop_
_entity_poly.entity_id
_entity_poly.type
_entity_poly.pdbx_seq_one_letter_code
_entity_poly.pdbx_strand_id
1 'polypeptide(L)'
;MRWLFLLLVLLNVFFWIQHQYQSPVRVKEITPLDSYNRPQQNITLLSESSARERRSSASPLATENGCLFLGGFDDRPPAEALEQRLLSLDVQSEIQEVDTASGVDYWVYLPPLASRQASLRQLRELQSRNIDSYIITVGDLANGISLGIFSRKDSAEGVVARLREVDYAALVRELPRMHRKYWVRVGAASRGQLDDAMLQGLKNDMPELQHRQMPCAGVATSE
;
A
#
# COMPACT_ATOMS: atom_id res chain seq x y z
N MET A 1 45.96 9.37 14.26
CA MET A 1 44.68 9.99 14.71
C MET A 1 44.13 11.03 13.73
N ARG A 2 44.88 12.09 13.36
CA ARG A 2 44.39 13.15 12.45
C ARG A 2 44.00 12.68 11.04
N TRP A 3 44.76 11.74 10.48
CA TRP A 3 44.48 11.18 9.15
C TRP A 3 43.22 10.31 9.11
N LEU A 4 42.91 9.63 10.21
CA LEU A 4 41.72 8.78 10.31
C LEU A 4 40.46 9.64 10.40
N PHE A 5 40.54 10.78 11.08
CA PHE A 5 39.49 11.79 11.11
C PHE A 5 39.23 12.39 9.71
N LEU A 6 40.29 12.78 8.98
CA LEU A 6 40.15 13.32 7.62
C LEU A 6 39.55 12.29 6.65
N LEU A 7 39.92 11.01 6.77
CA LEU A 7 39.35 9.93 5.96
C LEU A 7 37.85 9.73 6.24
N LEU A 8 37.44 9.76 7.51
CA LEU A 8 36.02 9.64 7.89
C LEU A 8 35.17 10.82 7.39
N VAL A 9 35.72 12.04 7.42
CA VAL A 9 35.06 13.24 6.89
C VAL A 9 34.91 13.14 5.37
N LEU A 10 35.96 12.75 4.66
CA LEU A 10 35.92 12.55 3.21
C LEU A 10 34.88 11.48 2.81
N LEU A 11 34.83 10.37 3.55
CA LEU A 11 33.87 9.30 3.29
C LEU A 11 32.43 9.76 3.55
N ASN A 12 32.16 10.50 4.62
CA ASN A 12 30.83 11.06 4.88
C ASN A 12 30.38 12.03 3.78
N VAL A 13 31.26 12.94 3.34
CA VAL A 13 30.94 13.90 2.27
C VAL A 13 30.69 13.16 0.95
N PHE A 14 31.49 12.13 0.64
CA PHE A 14 31.29 11.30 -0.54
C PHE A 14 29.93 10.60 -0.54
N PHE A 15 29.55 9.96 0.58
CA PHE A 15 28.25 9.32 0.73
C PHE A 15 27.09 10.32 0.63
N TRP A 16 27.25 11.52 1.21
CA TRP A 16 26.24 12.58 1.14
C TRP A 16 26.01 13.07 -0.30
N ILE A 17 27.09 13.28 -1.07
CA ILE A 17 27.01 13.66 -2.50
C ILE A 17 26.37 12.54 -3.32
N GLN A 18 26.76 11.29 -3.09
CA GLN A 18 26.16 10.13 -3.78
C GLN A 18 24.65 10.04 -3.54
N HIS A 19 24.19 10.30 -2.32
CA HIS A 19 22.77 10.28 -1.99
C HIS A 19 21.98 11.40 -2.68
N GLN A 20 22.57 12.60 -2.79
CA GLN A 20 21.94 13.72 -3.51
C GLN A 20 21.90 13.53 -5.04
N TYR A 21 22.80 12.73 -5.61
CA TYR A 21 22.87 12.46 -7.06
C TYR A 21 22.06 11.24 -7.51
N GLN A 22 21.35 10.55 -6.60
CA GLN A 22 20.34 9.56 -6.98
C GLN A 22 19.13 10.29 -7.57
N SER A 23 19.23 10.62 -8.86
CA SER A 23 18.19 11.28 -9.64
C SER A 23 16.85 10.53 -9.55
N PRO A 24 15.70 11.22 -9.43
CA PRO A 24 14.40 10.58 -9.61
C PRO A 24 14.38 9.94 -11.01
N VAL A 25 14.04 8.66 -11.07
CA VAL A 25 13.90 7.88 -12.31
C VAL A 25 13.01 8.68 -13.25
N ARG A 26 13.57 9.22 -14.34
CA ARG A 26 12.77 9.83 -15.41
C ARG A 26 11.84 8.75 -15.94
N VAL A 27 10.56 8.85 -15.61
CA VAL A 27 9.52 8.05 -16.24
C VAL A 27 9.63 8.35 -17.74
N LYS A 28 9.95 7.31 -18.51
CA LYS A 28 9.93 7.38 -19.96
C LYS A 28 8.47 7.63 -20.34
N GLU A 29 8.17 8.86 -20.76
CA GLU A 29 6.86 9.23 -21.26
C GLU A 29 6.51 8.29 -22.40
N ILE A 30 5.62 7.36 -22.11
CA ILE A 30 4.97 6.51 -23.09
C ILE A 30 3.98 7.45 -23.80
N THR A 31 4.30 7.77 -25.04
CA THR A 31 3.40 8.43 -25.99
C THR A 31 2.03 7.72 -25.96
N PRO A 32 0.92 8.44 -25.80
CA PRO A 32 -0.40 7.83 -25.80
C PRO A 32 -0.69 7.17 -27.15
N LEU A 33 -1.27 5.97 -27.08
CA LEU A 33 -1.76 5.15 -28.18
C LEU A 33 -3.05 5.77 -28.78
N ASP A 34 -2.99 7.01 -29.25
CA ASP A 34 -4.11 7.66 -29.99
C ASP A 34 -4.15 7.26 -31.48
N SER A 35 -3.51 6.17 -31.85
CA SER A 35 -3.35 5.73 -33.25
C SER A 35 -3.77 4.28 -33.48
N TYR A 36 -4.77 3.79 -32.76
CA TYR A 36 -5.48 2.57 -33.15
C TYR A 36 -6.96 2.85 -33.33
N ASN A 37 -7.30 3.40 -34.49
CA ASN A 37 -8.65 3.61 -34.96
C ASN A 37 -9.29 2.26 -35.32
N ARG A 38 -9.79 1.54 -34.30
CA ARG A 38 -10.72 0.43 -34.49
C ARG A 38 -12.13 1.01 -34.43
N PRO A 39 -13.01 0.73 -35.41
CA PRO A 39 -14.38 1.20 -35.36
C PRO A 39 -15.04 0.59 -34.10
N GLN A 40 -15.29 1.43 -33.11
CA GLN A 40 -16.08 1.11 -31.94
C GLN A 40 -17.47 0.69 -32.40
N GLN A 41 -17.80 -0.58 -32.26
CA GLN A 41 -19.19 -0.96 -32.11
C GLN A 41 -19.64 -0.35 -30.78
N ASN A 42 -20.44 0.70 -30.87
CA ASN A 42 -21.05 1.37 -29.73
C ASN A 42 -21.81 0.34 -28.89
N ILE A 43 -21.29 0.02 -27.71
CA ILE A 43 -22.00 -0.76 -26.71
C ILE A 43 -23.14 0.14 -26.22
N THR A 44 -24.35 -0.11 -26.71
CA THR A 44 -25.55 0.63 -26.32
C THR A 44 -26.12 0.00 -25.06
N LEU A 45 -26.24 0.77 -23.98
CA LEU A 45 -26.78 0.29 -22.72
C LEU A 45 -28.32 0.21 -22.81
N LEU A 46 -28.93 -0.81 -22.20
CA LEU A 46 -30.40 -1.03 -22.18
C LEU A 46 -31.19 0.14 -21.56
N SER A 47 -30.53 1.05 -20.83
CA SER A 47 -31.11 2.27 -20.27
C SER A 47 -31.20 3.42 -21.28
N GLU A 48 -30.52 3.34 -22.42
CA GLU A 48 -30.45 4.42 -23.41
C GLU A 48 -31.54 4.34 -24.50
N SER A 49 -32.28 3.23 -24.58
CA SER A 49 -33.40 3.09 -25.52
C SER A 49 -34.74 3.67 -25.04
N SER A 50 -34.82 4.27 -23.83
CA SER A 50 -36.11 4.76 -23.29
C SER A 50 -36.09 6.17 -22.70
N ALA A 51 -35.03 6.96 -22.86
CA ALA A 51 -34.92 8.26 -22.18
C ALA A 51 -34.69 9.46 -23.10
N ARG A 52 -34.92 9.35 -24.41
CA ARG A 52 -34.86 10.50 -25.32
C ARG A 52 -36.17 11.28 -25.34
N GLU A 53 -36.65 11.72 -24.18
CA GLU A 53 -37.63 12.79 -24.04
C GLU A 53 -37.79 13.26 -22.58
N ARG A 54 -36.74 13.90 -22.04
CA ARG A 54 -36.90 14.93 -21.00
C ARG A 54 -35.77 15.94 -21.08
N ARG A 55 -36.00 16.97 -21.88
CA ARG A 55 -35.22 18.21 -21.85
C ARG A 55 -35.63 19.03 -20.61
N SER A 56 -34.62 19.71 -20.06
CA SER A 56 -34.70 20.92 -19.24
C SER A 56 -35.06 20.78 -17.75
N SER A 57 -34.02 20.62 -16.95
CA SER A 57 -33.82 21.43 -15.74
C SER A 57 -32.33 21.51 -15.44
N ALA A 58 -31.79 22.71 -15.49
CA ALA A 58 -30.43 23.03 -15.12
C ALA A 58 -30.14 22.61 -13.66
N SER A 59 -29.03 21.92 -13.44
CA SER A 59 -28.36 21.87 -12.14
C SER A 59 -26.86 22.01 -12.39
N PRO A 60 -26.21 23.09 -11.95
CA PRO A 60 -24.77 23.23 -12.03
C PRO A 60 -24.19 22.70 -10.72
N LEU A 61 -23.90 21.40 -10.62
CA LEU A 61 -23.09 20.78 -9.55
C LEU A 61 -22.87 19.29 -9.88
N ALA A 62 -22.29 19.04 -11.05
CA ALA A 62 -21.67 17.75 -11.35
C ALA A 62 -20.17 18.00 -11.57
N THR A 63 -19.53 18.60 -10.57
CA THR A 63 -18.07 18.68 -10.51
C THR A 63 -17.57 17.35 -9.98
N GLU A 64 -17.13 16.51 -10.90
CA GLU A 64 -16.22 15.38 -10.74
C GLU A 64 -16.51 14.43 -9.55
N ASN A 65 -16.97 13.23 -9.88
CA ASN A 65 -17.32 12.10 -9.00
C ASN A 65 -16.21 11.56 -8.06
N GLY A 66 -15.16 12.32 -7.76
CA GLY A 66 -14.15 11.98 -6.76
C GLY A 66 -14.53 12.58 -5.41
N CYS A 67 -14.56 11.79 -4.34
CA CYS A 67 -14.66 12.32 -2.99
C CYS A 67 -13.30 12.86 -2.53
N LEU A 68 -13.31 13.97 -1.79
CA LEU A 68 -12.10 14.51 -1.20
C LEU A 68 -11.83 13.78 0.11
N PHE A 69 -10.64 13.19 0.21
CA PHE A 69 -10.13 12.57 1.43
C PHE A 69 -8.95 13.37 1.95
N LEU A 70 -8.97 13.64 3.25
CA LEU A 70 -7.93 14.35 3.99
C LEU A 70 -7.39 13.40 5.06
N GLY A 71 -6.07 13.20 5.12
CA GLY A 71 -5.47 12.30 6.11
C GLY A 71 -4.32 11.49 5.54
N GLY A 72 -4.37 10.17 5.74
CA GLY A 72 -3.25 9.27 5.47
C GLY A 72 -2.44 8.92 6.73
N PHE A 73 -3.04 9.15 7.90
CA PHE A 73 -2.45 8.85 9.21
C PHE A 73 -2.32 7.35 9.43
N ASP A 74 -1.26 6.96 10.11
CA ASP A 74 -1.02 5.57 10.49
C ASP A 74 -1.82 5.19 11.76
N ASP A 75 -2.22 6.19 12.56
CA ASP A 75 -3.02 6.05 13.77
C ASP A 75 -4.37 6.78 13.69
N ARG A 76 -5.33 6.33 14.51
CA ARG A 76 -6.68 6.90 14.58
C ARG A 76 -6.79 8.27 15.28
N PRO A 77 -6.07 8.56 16.39
CA PRO A 77 -6.24 9.83 17.11
C PRO A 77 -5.97 11.11 16.29
N PRO A 78 -4.96 11.17 15.40
CA PRO A 78 -4.79 12.31 14.50
C PRO A 78 -5.97 12.48 13.52
N ALA A 79 -6.57 11.39 13.05
CA ALA A 79 -7.75 11.42 12.19
C ALA A 79 -8.99 11.93 12.94
N GLU A 80 -9.17 11.54 14.20
CA GLU A 80 -10.25 12.06 15.07
C GLU A 80 -10.08 13.55 15.35
N ALA A 81 -8.85 14.02 15.62
CA ALA A 81 -8.58 15.44 15.79
C ALA A 81 -8.90 16.24 14.52
N LEU A 82 -8.59 15.68 13.34
CA LEU A 82 -8.93 16.29 12.06
C LEU A 82 -10.45 16.35 11.85
N GLU A 83 -11.16 15.25 12.11
CA GLU A 83 -12.63 15.20 12.02
C GLU A 83 -13.27 16.24 12.95
N GLN A 84 -12.85 16.30 14.23
CA GLN A 84 -13.33 17.31 15.18
C GLN A 84 -13.09 18.73 14.70
N ARG A 85 -11.93 19.00 14.08
CA ARG A 85 -11.62 20.30 13.51
C ARG A 85 -12.51 20.64 12.32
N LEU A 86 -12.76 19.68 11.43
CA LEU A 86 -13.67 19.85 10.28
C LEU A 86 -15.10 20.11 10.75
N LEU A 87 -15.58 19.38 11.76
CA LEU A 87 -16.88 19.60 12.37
C LEU A 87 -17.00 21.01 12.98
N SER A 88 -15.94 21.54 13.61
CA SER A 88 -15.93 22.91 14.13
C SER A 88 -16.03 23.98 13.04
N LEU A 89 -15.73 23.62 11.79
CA LEU A 89 -15.81 24.46 10.60
C LEU A 89 -17.11 24.20 9.80
N ASP A 90 -18.07 23.47 10.39
CA ASP A 90 -19.33 23.05 9.77
C ASP A 90 -19.13 22.17 8.51
N VAL A 91 -17.97 21.51 8.42
CA VAL A 91 -17.63 20.58 7.35
C VAL A 91 -18.05 19.17 7.78
N GLN A 92 -19.05 18.61 7.08
CA GLN A 92 -19.45 17.22 7.30
C GLN A 92 -18.31 16.30 6.87
N SER A 93 -17.87 15.43 7.79
CA SER A 93 -16.78 14.51 7.52
C SER A 93 -16.95 13.17 8.24
N GLU A 94 -16.32 12.13 7.71
CA GLU A 94 -16.38 10.77 8.22
C GLU A 94 -15.00 10.09 8.11
N ILE A 95 -14.52 9.48 9.19
CA ILE A 95 -13.28 8.67 9.16
C ILE A 95 -13.54 7.35 8.42
N GLN A 96 -12.71 7.07 7.43
CA GLN A 96 -12.64 5.82 6.69
C GLN A 96 -11.28 5.15 6.88
N GLU A 97 -11.31 3.85 7.13
CA GLU A 97 -10.13 2.99 7.17
C GLU A 97 -9.86 2.46 5.77
N VAL A 98 -8.67 2.75 5.25
CA VAL A 98 -8.26 2.28 3.92
C VAL A 98 -6.98 1.47 4.09
N ASP A 99 -7.05 0.19 3.73
CA ASP A 99 -5.87 -0.67 3.70
C ASP A 99 -5.00 -0.31 2.49
N THR A 100 -3.74 0.05 2.76
CA THR A 100 -2.78 0.45 1.74
C THR A 100 -1.58 -0.50 1.76
N ALA A 101 -1.09 -0.88 0.58
CA ALA A 101 0.14 -1.65 0.48
C ALA A 101 1.31 -0.81 0.98
N SER A 102 1.98 -1.25 2.04
CA SER A 102 3.08 -0.56 2.73
C SER A 102 4.45 -1.16 2.44
N GLY A 103 4.49 -2.25 1.66
CA GLY A 103 5.71 -2.95 1.29
C GLY A 103 5.47 -4.43 1.05
N VAL A 104 6.56 -5.20 1.01
CA VAL A 104 6.54 -6.66 0.92
C VAL A 104 7.40 -7.26 2.03
N ASP A 105 6.88 -8.30 2.65
CA ASP A 105 7.61 -9.20 3.54
C ASP A 105 7.99 -10.47 2.79
N TYR A 106 9.05 -11.13 3.23
CA TYR A 106 9.59 -12.34 2.60
C TYR A 106 9.38 -13.50 3.55
N TRP A 107 8.47 -14.41 3.18
CA TRP A 107 8.17 -15.60 3.94
C TRP A 107 9.04 -16.76 3.48
N VAL A 108 9.86 -17.30 4.39
CA VAL A 108 10.65 -18.50 4.15
C VAL A 108 9.89 -19.72 4.64
N TYR A 109 9.71 -20.71 3.76
CA TYR A 109 8.98 -21.92 4.08
C TYR A 109 9.55 -23.15 3.36
N LEU A 110 9.23 -24.33 3.88
CA LEU A 110 9.40 -25.62 3.20
C LEU A 110 8.04 -26.08 2.67
N PRO A 111 7.98 -26.57 1.42
CA PRO A 111 6.74 -27.02 0.82
C PRO A 111 6.13 -28.21 1.60
N PRO A 112 4.80 -28.40 1.53
CA PRO A 112 4.15 -29.52 2.18
C PRO A 112 4.64 -30.85 1.61
N LEU A 113 4.89 -31.82 2.50
CA LEU A 113 5.21 -33.19 2.10
C LEU A 113 3.94 -33.98 1.75
N ALA A 114 4.12 -35.18 1.20
CA ALA A 114 3.04 -36.08 0.80
C ALA A 114 2.02 -36.42 1.91
N SER A 115 2.36 -36.21 3.19
CA SER A 115 1.42 -36.38 4.30
C SER A 115 1.73 -35.43 5.45
N ARG A 116 0.70 -35.05 6.22
CA ARG A 116 0.84 -34.25 7.44
C ARG A 116 1.79 -34.88 8.45
N GLN A 117 1.75 -36.20 8.59
CA GLN A 117 2.66 -36.93 9.48
C GLN A 117 4.12 -36.80 9.05
N ALA A 118 4.40 -36.79 7.74
CA ALA A 118 5.75 -36.56 7.23
C ALA A 118 6.25 -35.15 7.56
N SER A 119 5.42 -34.13 7.34
CA SER A 119 5.77 -32.74 7.71
C SER A 119 6.02 -32.59 9.22
N LEU A 120 5.22 -33.25 10.06
CA LEU A 120 5.44 -33.24 11.52
C LEU A 120 6.73 -33.94 11.94
N ARG A 121 7.17 -34.99 11.23
CA ARG A 121 8.46 -35.62 11.49
C ARG A 121 9.61 -34.67 11.14
N GLN A 122 9.55 -34.05 9.95
CA GLN A 122 10.55 -33.08 9.51
C GLN A 122 10.60 -31.85 10.44
N LEU A 123 9.44 -31.38 10.92
CA LEU A 123 9.34 -30.30 11.90
C LEU A 123 10.12 -30.63 13.18
N ARG A 124 9.93 -31.82 13.75
CA ARG A 124 10.66 -32.25 14.96
C ARG A 124 12.16 -32.35 14.72
N GLU A 125 12.56 -32.81 13.54
CA GLU A 125 13.98 -32.85 13.16
C GLU A 125 14.59 -31.44 13.15
N LEU A 126 13.91 -30.48 12.53
CA LEU A 126 14.35 -29.08 12.49
C LEU A 126 14.44 -28.47 13.90
N GLN A 127 13.44 -28.70 14.74
CA GLN A 127 13.44 -28.23 16.13
C GLN A 127 14.56 -28.86 16.95
N SER A 128 14.88 -30.15 16.74
CA SER A 128 16.01 -30.80 17.41
C SER A 128 17.37 -30.21 17.04
N ARG A 129 17.45 -29.56 15.87
CA ARG A 129 18.61 -28.81 15.39
C ARG A 129 18.58 -27.33 15.81
N ASN A 130 17.67 -26.97 16.72
CA ASN A 130 17.47 -25.61 17.23
C ASN A 130 17.11 -24.60 16.11
N ILE A 131 16.34 -25.04 15.12
CA ILE A 131 15.79 -24.20 14.06
C ILE A 131 14.32 -23.91 14.38
N ASP A 132 14.02 -22.64 14.61
CA ASP A 132 12.65 -22.17 14.87
C ASP A 132 11.77 -22.45 13.66
N SER A 133 10.79 -23.34 13.85
CA SER A 133 9.95 -23.84 12.77
C SER A 133 8.54 -24.13 13.26
N TYR A 134 7.55 -23.85 12.40
CA TYR A 134 6.11 -23.96 12.70
C TYR A 134 5.36 -24.62 11.54
N ILE A 135 4.29 -25.35 11.82
CA ILE A 135 3.45 -25.93 10.76
C ILE A 135 2.43 -24.93 10.22
N ILE A 136 2.29 -24.87 8.91
CA ILE A 136 1.28 -24.04 8.22
C ILE A 136 -0.04 -24.81 8.23
N THR A 137 -1.10 -24.19 8.74
CA THR A 137 -2.40 -24.86 8.96
C THR A 137 -3.45 -24.54 7.90
N VAL A 138 -3.26 -23.47 7.14
CA VAL A 138 -4.28 -22.93 6.22
C VAL A 138 -3.67 -22.55 4.86
N GLY A 139 -4.52 -22.45 3.85
CA GLY A 139 -4.15 -22.02 2.51
C GLY A 139 -3.55 -23.12 1.65
N ASP A 140 -2.96 -22.70 0.54
CA ASP A 140 -2.30 -23.55 -0.47
C ASP A 140 -1.08 -24.29 0.07
N LEU A 141 -0.39 -23.70 1.05
CA LEU A 141 0.79 -24.26 1.70
C LEU A 141 0.46 -25.04 2.98
N ALA A 142 -0.80 -25.47 3.17
CA ALA A 142 -1.18 -26.26 4.34
C ALA A 142 -0.32 -27.53 4.47
N ASN A 143 0.12 -27.84 5.69
CA ASN A 143 1.12 -28.85 6.03
C ASN A 143 2.56 -28.53 5.59
N GLY A 144 2.84 -27.34 5.06
CA GLY A 144 4.20 -26.83 4.91
C GLY A 144 4.80 -26.42 6.26
N ILE A 145 6.09 -26.10 6.26
CA ILE A 145 6.81 -25.67 7.46
C ILE A 145 7.27 -24.22 7.26
N SER A 146 6.80 -23.31 8.11
CA SER A 146 7.25 -21.93 8.16
C SER A 146 8.56 -21.83 8.97
N LEU A 147 9.53 -21.11 8.41
CA LEU A 147 10.85 -20.87 9.01
C LEU A 147 11.06 -19.40 9.42
N GLY A 148 10.08 -18.54 9.14
CA GLY A 148 10.10 -17.13 9.53
C GLY A 148 9.68 -16.17 8.42
N ILE A 149 9.27 -14.98 8.82
CA ILE A 149 8.92 -13.86 7.94
C ILE A 149 9.98 -12.78 8.14
N PHE A 150 10.53 -12.27 7.04
CA PHE A 150 11.64 -11.32 7.04
C PHE A 150 11.27 -10.06 6.27
N SER A 151 11.60 -8.88 6.80
CA SER A 151 11.33 -7.60 6.13
C SER A 151 12.32 -7.29 5.00
N ARG A 152 13.46 -7.97 4.94
CA ARG A 152 14.50 -7.79 3.92
C ARG A 152 14.71 -9.07 3.11
N LYS A 153 14.79 -8.91 1.79
CA LYS A 153 15.04 -10.00 0.83
C LYS A 153 16.32 -10.77 1.14
N ASP A 154 17.43 -10.05 1.30
CA ASP A 154 18.75 -10.65 1.54
C ASP A 154 18.78 -11.52 2.80
N SER A 155 18.00 -11.16 3.83
CA SER A 155 17.92 -11.93 5.07
C SER A 155 17.15 -13.24 4.87
N ALA A 156 16.04 -13.21 4.13
CA ALA A 156 15.32 -14.42 3.75
C ALA A 156 16.18 -15.34 2.87
N GLU A 157 16.87 -14.77 1.87
CA GLU A 157 17.75 -15.52 0.97
C GLU A 157 18.95 -16.13 1.70
N GLY A 158 19.53 -15.41 2.67
CA GLY A 158 20.60 -15.93 3.52
C GLY A 158 20.18 -17.15 4.35
N VAL A 159 18.94 -17.14 4.89
CA VAL A 159 18.37 -18.30 5.60
C VAL A 159 18.17 -19.48 4.65
N VAL A 160 17.65 -19.23 3.44
CA VAL A 160 17.48 -20.27 2.43
C VAL A 160 18.81 -20.88 2.00
N ALA A 161 19.84 -20.05 1.78
CA ALA A 161 21.18 -20.52 1.42
C ALA A 161 21.77 -21.42 2.52
N ARG A 162 21.67 -21.00 3.79
CA ARG A 162 22.14 -21.79 4.94
C ARG A 162 21.40 -23.12 5.06
N LEU A 163 20.09 -23.14 4.81
CA LEU A 163 19.30 -24.37 4.87
C LEU A 163 19.59 -25.33 3.72
N ARG A 164 19.98 -24.82 2.55
CA ARG A 164 20.40 -25.68 1.43
C ARG A 164 21.70 -26.41 1.72
N GLU A 165 22.62 -25.82 2.50
CA GLU A 165 23.87 -26.50 2.91
C GLU A 165 23.61 -27.75 3.78
N VAL A 166 22.45 -27.79 4.45
CA VAL A 166 21.99 -28.93 5.25
C VAL A 166 20.85 -29.70 4.58
N ASP A 167 20.77 -29.64 3.24
CA ASP A 167 19.87 -30.40 2.37
C ASP A 167 18.36 -30.12 2.55
N TYR A 168 18.01 -28.94 3.08
CA TYR A 168 16.63 -28.48 3.13
C TYR A 168 16.32 -27.51 1.99
N ALA A 169 15.40 -27.90 1.11
CA ALA A 169 14.95 -27.10 -0.03
C ALA A 169 13.92 -26.02 0.39
N ALA A 170 14.39 -25.00 1.13
CA ALA A 170 13.56 -23.85 1.51
C ALA A 170 13.30 -22.91 0.32
N LEU A 171 12.13 -22.29 0.33
CA LEU A 171 11.63 -21.37 -0.68
C LEU A 171 11.25 -20.03 -0.03
N VAL A 172 11.30 -18.95 -0.83
CA VAL A 172 10.87 -17.61 -0.42
C VAL A 172 9.61 -17.24 -1.18
N ARG A 173 8.60 -16.72 -0.47
CA ARG A 173 7.40 -16.11 -1.07
C ARG A 173 7.26 -14.68 -0.58
N GLU A 174 6.94 -13.77 -1.51
CA GLU A 174 6.63 -12.38 -1.16
C GLU A 174 5.20 -12.28 -0.63
N LEU A 175 5.05 -11.63 0.53
CA LEU A 175 3.78 -11.34 1.18
C LEU A 175 3.57 -9.83 1.17
N PRO A 176 2.56 -9.32 0.45
CA PRO A 176 2.21 -7.91 0.52
C PRO A 176 1.87 -7.50 1.96
N ARG A 177 2.53 -6.45 2.46
CA ARG A 177 2.23 -5.89 3.77
C ARG A 177 1.12 -4.86 3.63
N MET A 178 -0.04 -5.13 4.21
CA MET A 178 -1.12 -4.15 4.30
C MET A 178 -0.95 -3.32 5.56
N HIS A 179 -1.03 -1.99 5.41
CA HIS A 179 -1.08 -1.06 6.52
C HIS A 179 -2.35 -0.24 6.42
N ARG A 180 -3.11 -0.22 7.51
CA ARG A 180 -4.34 0.52 7.61
C ARG A 180 -4.02 1.99 7.78
N LYS A 181 -4.48 2.81 6.84
CA LYS A 181 -4.39 4.27 6.94
C LYS A 181 -5.76 4.85 7.22
N TYR A 182 -5.80 5.87 8.05
CA TYR A 182 -7.00 6.60 8.41
C TYR A 182 -7.14 7.84 7.54
N TRP A 183 -8.25 7.92 6.81
CA TRP A 183 -8.59 9.02 5.93
C TRP A 183 -9.92 9.61 6.33
N VAL A 184 -10.04 10.93 6.37
CA VAL A 184 -11.28 11.65 6.66
C VAL A 184 -11.90 12.07 5.34
N ARG A 185 -13.06 11.48 5.01
CA ARG A 185 -13.84 11.84 3.82
C ARG A 185 -14.59 13.13 4.10
N VAL A 186 -14.51 14.08 3.17
CA VAL A 186 -15.30 15.32 3.20
C VAL A 186 -16.59 15.14 2.43
N GLY A 187 -17.71 15.56 3.03
CA GLY A 187 -19.03 15.58 2.40
C GLY A 187 -19.08 16.48 1.17
N ALA A 188 -19.82 16.05 0.14
CA ALA A 188 -19.88 16.76 -1.15
C ALA A 188 -20.41 18.20 -1.03
N ALA A 189 -21.32 18.47 -0.07
CA ALA A 189 -21.88 19.80 0.17
C ALA A 189 -20.85 20.81 0.71
N SER A 190 -19.88 20.33 1.50
CA SER A 190 -18.88 21.17 2.18
C SER A 190 -17.59 21.31 1.38
N ARG A 191 -17.49 20.69 0.20
CA ARG A 191 -16.28 20.76 -0.64
C ARG A 191 -15.98 22.18 -1.12
N GLY A 192 -17.02 23.00 -1.34
CA GLY A 192 -16.89 24.40 -1.71
C GLY A 192 -16.52 25.34 -0.55
N GLN A 193 -16.50 24.86 0.70
CA GLN A 193 -16.01 25.61 1.86
C GLN A 193 -14.52 25.35 2.14
N LEU A 194 -13.92 24.34 1.51
CA LEU A 194 -12.49 24.03 1.67
C LEU A 194 -11.67 24.75 0.60
N ASP A 195 -11.39 26.03 0.84
CA ASP A 195 -10.48 26.81 0.01
C ASP A 195 -9.01 26.43 0.27
N ASP A 196 -8.13 26.71 -0.69
CA ASP A 196 -6.69 26.41 -0.61
C ASP A 196 -6.01 27.02 0.64
N ALA A 197 -6.50 28.18 1.10
CA ALA A 197 -6.00 28.83 2.32
C ALA A 197 -6.35 28.02 3.59
N MET A 198 -7.54 27.42 3.64
CA MET A 198 -7.94 26.55 4.76
C MET A 198 -7.15 25.24 4.74
N LEU A 199 -6.93 24.66 3.55
CA LEU A 199 -6.09 23.47 3.40
C LEU A 199 -4.64 23.74 3.82
N GLN A 200 -4.09 24.92 3.54
CA GLN A 200 -2.77 25.32 4.04
C GLN A 200 -2.74 25.47 5.57
N GLY A 201 -3.78 26.05 6.17
CA GLY A 201 -3.91 26.10 7.64
C GLY A 201 -3.89 24.71 8.27
N LEU A 202 -4.68 23.78 7.71
CA LEU A 202 -4.70 22.39 8.17
C LEU A 202 -3.35 21.68 7.99
N LYS A 203 -2.61 21.94 6.89
CA LYS A 203 -1.26 21.39 6.69
C LYS A 203 -0.22 21.96 7.67
N ASN A 204 -0.37 23.22 8.09
CA ASN A 204 0.52 23.82 9.07
C ASN A 204 0.28 23.24 10.47
N ASP A 205 -0.99 22.98 10.82
CA ASP A 205 -1.37 22.36 12.09
C ASP A 205 -1.04 20.86 12.12
N MET A 206 -1.08 20.20 10.96
CA MET A 206 -0.85 18.76 10.79
C MET A 206 0.12 18.51 9.63
N PRO A 207 1.44 18.44 9.88
CA PRO A 207 2.44 18.28 8.81
C PRO A 207 2.34 16.95 8.07
N GLU A 208 1.71 15.93 8.67
CA GLU A 208 1.46 14.61 8.04
C GLU A 208 0.19 14.58 7.17
N LEU A 209 -0.55 15.68 7.09
CA LEU A 209 -1.81 15.75 6.36
C LEU A 209 -1.59 15.63 4.85
N GLN A 210 -2.07 14.54 4.27
CA GLN A 210 -2.17 14.36 2.84
C GLN A 210 -3.59 14.62 2.37
N HIS A 211 -3.74 15.02 1.12
CA HIS A 211 -5.04 15.06 0.45
C HIS A 211 -5.04 14.13 -0.76
N ARG A 212 -6.15 13.43 -0.99
CA ARG A 212 -6.30 12.60 -2.19
C ARG A 212 -7.75 12.61 -2.62
N GLN A 213 -7.96 12.65 -3.93
CA GLN A 213 -9.28 12.41 -4.50
C GLN A 213 -9.40 10.92 -4.80
N MET A 214 -10.36 10.25 -4.17
CA MET A 214 -10.65 8.82 -4.41
C MET A 214 -12.13 8.66 -4.74
N PRO A 215 -12.53 7.59 -5.45
CA PRO A 215 -13.94 7.33 -5.72
C PRO A 215 -14.76 7.30 -4.42
N CYS A 216 -15.96 7.89 -4.45
CA CYS A 216 -16.83 7.97 -3.28
C CYS A 216 -17.39 6.62 -2.80
N ALA A 217 -17.38 5.61 -3.67
CA ALA A 217 -17.76 4.25 -3.33
C ALA A 217 -16.53 3.54 -2.76
N GLY A 218 -16.64 3.05 -1.52
CA GLY A 218 -15.62 2.20 -0.92
C GLY A 218 -15.34 1.04 -1.87
N VAL A 219 -14.09 0.93 -2.32
CA VAL A 219 -13.64 -0.20 -3.14
C VAL A 219 -13.53 -1.39 -2.19
N ALA A 220 -14.69 -1.93 -1.80
CA ALA A 220 -14.77 -3.18 -1.08
C ALA A 220 -14.18 -4.26 -1.99
N THR A 221 -13.14 -4.88 -1.47
CA THR A 221 -12.57 -6.16 -1.87
C THR A 221 -13.68 -7.07 -2.39
N SER A 222 -13.71 -7.29 -3.71
CA SER A 222 -14.49 -8.37 -4.29
C SER A 222 -13.77 -9.66 -3.98
N GLU A 223 -14.50 -10.57 -3.34
CA GLU A 223 -14.20 -11.96 -2.99
C GLU A 223 -13.42 -12.74 -4.06
#